data_AF-A0A6M1LRQ1-F1
#
_entry.id   AF-A0A6M1LRQ1-F1
#
_cell.length_a   1.000
_cell.length_b   1.000
_cell.length_c   1.000
_cell.angle_alpha   90.00
_cell.angle_beta   90.00
_cell.angle_gamma   90.00
#
_symmetry.space_group_name_H-M   'P 1'
#
loop_
_entity.id
_entity.type
_entity.pdbx_description
1 polymer ?
#
loop_
_entity_poly.entity_id
_entity_poly.type
_entity_poly.pdbx_seq_one_letter_code
_entity_poly.pdbx_strand_id
1 'polypeptide(L)'
;MSDRDLTSSASASQERPATRAERGVFVPFTAPMLWGARIRRIPGTPPELLLPSLSGRGTYVLDWRSAVAACSPTLHDRQLWARLSLLQHPTPAGVRGVVRKVALMGHAGRPAQAAAEAALEEQRASAARVKAALQARLATPPDAAHAALLGGLAEALADTGVAPGAPGPHIRQVAALEAFCADLSTWTRRIPPPSGQNAALVVLAAARYSLAAIRACQAALWPPLEDLAGLLARGPAGLRLMAELAERPDWLLDGWPPIVALWTSAAIQERSALAAEVAAIFPVPAQEADRWPGGALDWDTVLRGRRLLAALPVLAGTRLVEVAARNEGLRAMTA
;
A
#
# COMPACT_ATOMS: atom_id res chain seq x y z
N MET A 1 -36.12 14.42 -25.06
CA MET A 1 -34.67 14.20 -25.23
C MET A 1 -33.97 15.44 -24.71
N SER A 2 -33.47 15.38 -23.48
CA SER A 2 -32.68 16.47 -22.89
C SER A 2 -31.44 15.84 -22.28
N ASP A 3 -30.32 16.18 -22.90
CA ASP A 3 -28.96 15.97 -22.45
C ASP A 3 -28.75 16.87 -21.21
N ARG A 4 -28.60 16.27 -20.02
CA ARG A 4 -28.26 16.97 -18.79
C ARG A 4 -27.32 16.11 -17.94
N ASP A 5 -26.22 16.77 -17.56
CA ASP A 5 -25.41 16.52 -16.36
C ASP A 5 -24.28 15.48 -16.45
N LEU A 6 -23.34 15.66 -17.38
CA LEU A 6 -22.00 15.08 -17.30
C LEU A 6 -20.86 16.09 -17.08
N THR A 7 -21.15 17.36 -16.76
CA THR A 7 -20.10 18.35 -16.49
C THR A 7 -20.47 19.36 -15.41
N SER A 8 -19.52 19.59 -14.50
CA SER A 8 -19.44 20.61 -13.42
C SER A 8 -19.86 20.08 -12.03
N SER A 9 -18.99 20.03 -11.01
CA SER A 9 -18.03 21.06 -10.65
C SER A 9 -16.60 20.53 -10.40
N ALA A 10 -15.65 21.12 -11.13
CA ALA A 10 -14.27 21.18 -10.73
C ALA A 10 -14.14 22.20 -9.59
N SER A 11 -14.32 21.78 -8.33
CA SER A 11 -13.51 22.38 -7.27
C SER A 11 -12.07 21.95 -7.54
N ALA A 12 -11.09 22.82 -7.26
CA ALA A 12 -9.69 22.44 -7.26
C ALA A 12 -9.55 21.18 -6.40
N SER A 13 -9.52 20.03 -7.05
CA SER A 13 -9.75 18.76 -6.38
C SER A 13 -8.57 18.57 -5.47
N GLN A 14 -8.84 18.47 -4.17
CA GLN A 14 -7.82 18.17 -3.18
C GLN A 14 -7.17 16.84 -3.62
N GLU A 15 -6.00 16.92 -4.25
CA GLU A 15 -5.31 15.73 -4.81
C GLU A 15 -5.00 14.71 -3.73
N ARG A 16 -4.98 15.15 -2.47
CA ARG A 16 -4.93 14.31 -1.29
C ARG A 16 -6.34 14.07 -0.74
N PRO A 17 -6.81 12.82 -0.67
CA PRO A 17 -8.05 12.49 0.04
C PRO A 17 -7.94 12.92 1.51
N ALA A 18 -9.06 13.30 2.15
CA ALA A 18 -9.03 13.80 3.51
C ALA A 18 -8.70 12.67 4.50
N THR A 19 -9.30 11.50 4.29
CA THR A 19 -9.18 10.32 5.16
C THR A 19 -8.55 9.13 4.44
N ARG A 20 -7.99 8.18 5.21
CA ARG A 20 -7.52 6.90 4.65
C ARG A 20 -8.63 6.08 4.01
N ALA A 21 -9.86 6.19 4.51
CA ALA A 21 -11.04 5.56 3.91
C ALA A 21 -11.33 6.13 2.51
N GLU A 22 -11.28 7.45 2.35
CA GLU A 22 -11.44 8.13 1.06
C GLU A 22 -10.30 7.83 0.07
N ARG A 23 -9.09 7.62 0.58
CA ARG A 23 -7.93 7.21 -0.22
C ARG A 23 -8.11 5.83 -0.84
N GLY A 24 -8.76 4.92 -0.11
CA GLY A 24 -8.86 3.52 -0.47
C GLY A 24 -7.52 2.78 -0.38
N VAL A 25 -7.59 1.46 -0.49
CA VAL A 25 -6.46 0.53 -0.34
C VAL A 25 -6.02 0.04 -1.71
N PHE A 26 -4.72 -0.02 -1.97
CA PHE A 26 -4.19 -0.55 -3.23
C PHE A 26 -4.61 -2.01 -3.45
N VAL A 27 -5.01 -2.33 -4.68
CA VAL A 27 -5.38 -3.69 -5.08
C VAL A 27 -4.41 -4.18 -6.16
N PRO A 28 -3.68 -5.29 -5.92
CA PRO A 28 -2.70 -5.80 -6.86
C PRO A 28 -3.37 -6.59 -8.00
N PHE A 29 -4.13 -5.91 -8.86
CA PHE A 29 -4.67 -6.53 -10.06
C PHE A 29 -3.57 -6.92 -11.04
N THR A 30 -3.86 -7.92 -11.86
CA THR A 30 -2.97 -8.42 -12.91
C THR A 30 -3.21 -7.71 -14.24
N ALA A 31 -4.47 -7.33 -14.52
CA ALA A 31 -4.80 -6.59 -15.73
C ALA A 31 -4.04 -5.24 -15.81
N PRO A 32 -3.36 -4.95 -16.94
CA PRO A 32 -2.57 -3.73 -17.12
C PRO A 32 -3.36 -2.44 -16.86
N MET A 33 -4.62 -2.39 -17.30
CA MET A 33 -5.50 -1.23 -17.16
C MET A 33 -5.98 -0.98 -15.72
N LEU A 34 -5.79 -1.95 -14.83
CA LEU A 34 -6.10 -1.84 -13.40
C LEU A 34 -4.86 -1.57 -12.56
N TRP A 35 -3.73 -1.25 -13.18
CA TRP A 35 -2.51 -0.91 -12.45
C TRP A 35 -2.70 0.36 -11.62
N GLY A 36 -2.23 0.32 -10.36
CA GLY A 36 -2.42 1.43 -9.42
C GLY A 36 -3.84 1.55 -8.87
N ALA A 37 -4.75 0.62 -9.19
CA ALA A 37 -6.12 0.67 -8.72
C ALA A 37 -6.22 0.55 -7.19
N ARG A 38 -7.25 1.18 -6.64
CA ARG A 38 -7.57 1.11 -5.21
C ARG A 38 -9.03 0.76 -5.00
N ILE A 39 -9.33 -0.01 -3.96
CA ILE A 39 -10.70 -0.21 -3.49
C ILE A 39 -11.03 0.81 -2.42
N ARG A 40 -12.17 1.48 -2.58
CA ARG A 40 -12.75 2.39 -1.59
C ARG A 40 -14.11 1.86 -1.14
N ARG A 41 -14.37 1.96 0.15
CA ARG A 41 -15.68 1.65 0.73
C ARG A 41 -16.12 2.80 1.61
N ILE A 42 -17.17 3.48 1.17
CA ILE A 42 -17.86 4.49 1.97
C ILE A 42 -19.07 3.80 2.63
N PRO A 43 -19.35 4.03 3.93
CA PRO A 43 -20.52 3.46 4.58
C PRO A 43 -21.81 3.80 3.82
N GLY A 44 -22.65 2.80 3.58
CA GLY A 44 -23.93 2.97 2.89
C GLY A 44 -23.87 2.97 1.36
N THR A 45 -22.68 2.95 0.75
CA THR A 45 -22.54 2.86 -0.72
C THR A 45 -21.96 1.52 -1.16
N PRO A 46 -22.20 1.11 -2.43
CA PRO A 46 -21.47 0.02 -3.05
C PRO A 46 -19.95 0.28 -3.04
N PRO A 47 -19.11 -0.77 -3.04
CA PRO A 47 -17.66 -0.60 -3.14
C PRO A 47 -17.28 0.02 -4.49
N GLU A 48 -16.35 0.95 -4.45
CA GLU A 48 -15.88 1.73 -5.59
C GLU A 48 -14.44 1.35 -5.93
N LEU A 49 -14.14 1.37 -7.22
CA LEU A 49 -12.81 1.21 -7.77
C LEU A 49 -12.26 2.59 -8.14
N LEU A 50 -11.11 2.94 -7.58
CA LEU A 50 -10.38 4.16 -7.90
C LEU A 50 -9.27 3.81 -8.88
N LEU A 51 -9.21 4.49 -10.02
CA LEU A 51 -8.14 4.36 -10.99
C LEU A 51 -7.37 5.69 -11.13
N PRO A 52 -6.02 5.66 -11.15
CA PRO A 52 -5.25 6.83 -11.52
C PRO A 52 -5.68 7.33 -12.90
N SER A 53 -5.80 8.64 -13.07
CA SER A 53 -6.14 9.18 -14.38
C SER A 53 -5.06 8.89 -15.42
N LEU A 54 -5.49 8.43 -16.61
CA LEU A 54 -4.62 8.20 -17.77
C LEU A 54 -3.92 9.48 -18.26
N SER A 55 -4.48 10.67 -17.94
CA SER A 55 -3.87 11.97 -18.23
C SER A 55 -3.02 12.51 -17.06
N GLY A 56 -2.78 11.68 -16.04
CA GLY A 56 -2.01 12.02 -14.84
C GLY A 56 -2.67 13.06 -13.91
N ARG A 57 -3.90 13.49 -14.20
CA ARG A 57 -4.67 14.44 -13.36
C ARG A 57 -5.94 13.81 -12.81
N GLY A 58 -6.03 13.72 -11.48
CA GLY A 58 -7.21 13.21 -10.77
C GLY A 58 -7.31 11.69 -10.73
N THR A 59 -8.48 11.23 -10.29
CA THR A 59 -8.79 9.81 -10.06
C THR A 59 -10.16 9.52 -10.66
N TYR A 60 -10.25 8.46 -11.48
CA TYR A 60 -11.54 7.95 -11.93
C TYR A 60 -12.17 7.10 -10.82
N VAL A 61 -13.45 7.34 -10.53
CA VAL A 61 -14.24 6.53 -9.62
C VAL A 61 -15.19 5.69 -10.47
N LEU A 62 -15.03 4.38 -10.42
CA LEU A 62 -15.81 3.43 -11.21
C LEU A 62 -16.52 2.43 -10.31
N ASP A 63 -17.72 2.01 -10.71
CA ASP A 63 -18.26 0.74 -10.24
C ASP A 63 -17.55 -0.44 -10.94
N TRP A 64 -17.71 -1.65 -10.39
CA TRP A 64 -17.03 -2.83 -10.94
C TRP A 64 -17.51 -3.24 -12.34
N ARG A 65 -18.79 -3.05 -12.67
CA ARG A 65 -19.32 -3.41 -14.00
C ARG A 65 -18.68 -2.52 -15.06
N SER A 66 -18.57 -1.22 -14.77
CA SER A 66 -17.88 -0.25 -15.61
C SER A 66 -16.39 -0.59 -15.78
N ALA A 67 -15.71 -1.01 -14.70
CA ALA A 67 -14.33 -1.47 -14.78
C ALA A 67 -14.16 -2.75 -15.62
N VAL A 68 -15.09 -3.71 -15.50
CA VAL A 68 -15.06 -4.93 -16.33
C VAL A 68 -15.19 -4.60 -17.82
N ALA A 69 -16.07 -3.66 -18.16
CA ALA A 69 -16.28 -3.24 -19.54
C ALA A 69 -15.06 -2.50 -20.12
N ALA A 70 -14.38 -1.67 -19.33
CA ALA A 70 -13.28 -0.82 -19.79
C ALA A 70 -11.89 -1.47 -19.72
N CYS A 71 -11.65 -2.36 -18.75
CA CYS A 71 -10.30 -2.78 -18.37
C CYS A 71 -9.99 -4.26 -18.60
N SER A 72 -10.98 -5.07 -19.03
CA SER A 72 -10.82 -6.51 -19.31
C SER A 72 -10.09 -7.29 -18.18
N PRO A 73 -10.60 -7.26 -16.93
CA PRO A 73 -9.96 -7.92 -15.79
C PRO A 73 -9.84 -9.44 -15.98
N THR A 74 -8.72 -10.00 -15.52
CA THR A 74 -8.46 -11.44 -15.55
C THR A 74 -9.44 -12.21 -14.66
N LEU A 75 -9.50 -13.55 -14.81
CA LEU A 75 -10.29 -14.38 -13.89
C LEU A 75 -9.85 -14.19 -12.44
N HIS A 76 -8.54 -14.08 -12.20
CA HIS A 76 -8.00 -13.79 -10.88
C HIS A 76 -8.53 -12.45 -10.34
N ASP A 77 -8.49 -11.39 -11.15
CA ASP A 77 -8.93 -10.05 -10.75
C ASP A 77 -10.42 -10.02 -10.38
N ARG A 78 -11.25 -10.76 -11.13
CA ARG A 78 -12.69 -10.92 -10.83
C ARG A 78 -12.92 -11.63 -9.51
N GLN A 79 -12.17 -12.70 -9.23
CA GLN A 79 -12.25 -13.43 -7.97
C GLN A 79 -11.75 -12.62 -6.77
N LEU A 80 -10.73 -11.79 -7.00
CA LEU A 80 -10.22 -10.84 -6.02
C LEU A 80 -11.26 -9.78 -5.68
N TRP A 81 -11.83 -9.13 -6.68
CA TRP A 81 -12.89 -8.13 -6.46
C TRP A 81 -14.11 -8.72 -5.74
N ALA A 82 -14.58 -9.91 -6.16
CA ALA A 82 -15.73 -10.56 -5.56
C ALA A 82 -15.58 -10.75 -4.03
N ARG A 83 -14.36 -10.97 -3.53
CA ARG A 83 -14.09 -11.10 -2.08
C ARG A 83 -13.81 -9.77 -1.41
N LEU A 84 -13.05 -8.89 -2.06
CA LEU A 84 -12.76 -7.56 -1.52
C LEU A 84 -14.01 -6.71 -1.34
N SER A 85 -14.99 -6.84 -2.25
CA SER A 85 -16.28 -6.15 -2.17
C SER A 85 -17.13 -6.51 -0.93
N LEU A 86 -16.81 -7.61 -0.25
CA LEU A 86 -17.47 -8.02 1.00
C LEU A 86 -16.84 -7.36 2.24
N LEU A 87 -15.65 -6.77 2.12
CA LEU A 87 -15.02 -6.06 3.23
C LEU A 87 -15.77 -4.77 3.52
N GLN A 88 -16.27 -4.63 4.75
CA GLN A 88 -16.92 -3.40 5.22
C GLN A 88 -15.91 -2.27 5.43
N HIS A 89 -14.71 -2.63 5.93
CA HIS A 89 -13.62 -1.71 6.20
C HIS A 89 -12.33 -2.25 5.58
N PRO A 90 -12.06 -1.96 4.29
CA PRO A 90 -10.80 -2.36 3.66
C PRO A 90 -9.61 -1.69 4.37
N THR A 91 -8.64 -2.49 4.79
CA THR A 91 -7.32 -2.05 5.29
C THR A 91 -6.21 -2.72 4.46
N PRO A 92 -4.99 -2.17 4.42
CA PRO A 92 -3.86 -2.80 3.72
C PRO A 92 -3.65 -4.27 4.13
N ALA A 93 -3.62 -4.55 5.44
CA ALA A 93 -3.52 -5.91 5.96
C ALA A 93 -4.71 -6.80 5.55
N GLY A 94 -5.95 -6.27 5.61
CA GLY A 94 -7.14 -7.00 5.20
C GLY A 94 -7.14 -7.34 3.71
N VAL A 95 -6.73 -6.39 2.85
CA VAL A 95 -6.59 -6.62 1.40
C VAL A 95 -5.51 -7.65 1.12
N ARG A 96 -4.32 -7.54 1.74
CA ARG A 96 -3.25 -8.56 1.63
C ARG A 96 -3.76 -9.95 2.01
N GLY A 97 -4.52 -10.06 3.10
CA GLY A 97 -5.13 -11.32 3.54
C GLY A 97 -6.08 -11.93 2.50
N VAL A 98 -6.91 -11.11 1.85
CA VAL A 98 -7.79 -11.56 0.76
C VAL A 98 -6.99 -11.94 -0.49
N VAL A 99 -5.96 -11.16 -0.86
CA VAL A 99 -5.08 -11.45 -2.00
C VAL A 99 -4.43 -12.83 -1.84
N ARG A 100 -3.88 -13.14 -0.65
CA ARG A 100 -3.29 -14.45 -0.34
C ARG A 100 -4.31 -15.56 -0.46
N LYS A 101 -5.50 -15.40 0.14
CA LYS A 101 -6.60 -16.38 0.02
C LYS A 101 -7.01 -16.62 -1.43
N VAL A 102 -7.03 -15.59 -2.27
CA VAL A 102 -7.37 -15.72 -3.69
C VAL A 102 -6.25 -16.41 -4.47
N ALA A 103 -5.00 -16.07 -4.17
CA ALA A 103 -3.84 -16.71 -4.78
C ALA A 103 -3.82 -18.22 -4.52
N LEU A 104 -4.16 -18.67 -3.30
CA LEU A 104 -4.27 -20.09 -2.95
C LEU A 104 -5.25 -20.88 -3.83
N MET A 105 -6.26 -20.22 -4.42
CA MET A 105 -7.20 -20.89 -5.34
C MET A 105 -6.59 -21.25 -6.69
N GLY A 106 -5.37 -20.81 -7.00
CA GLY A 106 -4.63 -21.24 -8.20
C GLY A 106 -4.94 -20.48 -9.47
N HIS A 107 -5.83 -19.49 -9.44
CA HIS A 107 -6.18 -18.69 -10.62
C HIS A 107 -5.02 -17.86 -11.18
N ALA A 108 -3.96 -17.62 -10.39
CA ALA A 108 -2.73 -16.93 -10.81
C ALA A 108 -1.53 -17.89 -10.96
N GLY A 109 -1.77 -19.20 -11.05
CA GLY A 109 -0.74 -20.22 -11.23
C GLY A 109 -0.03 -20.67 -9.95
N ARG A 110 0.77 -21.75 -10.09
CA ARG A 110 1.48 -22.42 -9.00
C ARG A 110 2.48 -21.53 -8.25
N PRO A 111 3.27 -20.65 -8.91
CA PRO A 111 4.17 -19.75 -8.19
C PRO A 111 3.44 -18.80 -7.25
N ALA A 112 2.30 -18.26 -7.67
CA ALA A 112 1.48 -17.37 -6.84
C ALA A 112 0.86 -18.11 -5.64
N GLN A 113 0.45 -19.37 -5.81
CA GLN A 113 0.00 -20.23 -4.70
C GLN A 113 1.12 -20.45 -3.68
N ALA A 114 2.30 -20.89 -4.13
CA ALA A 114 3.44 -21.16 -3.26
C ALA A 114 3.88 -19.90 -2.50
N ALA A 115 3.91 -18.74 -3.16
CA ALA A 115 4.21 -17.46 -2.52
C ALA A 115 3.16 -17.10 -1.44
N ALA A 116 1.87 -17.35 -1.70
CA ALA A 116 0.81 -17.11 -0.72
C ALA A 116 0.88 -18.06 0.48
N GLU A 117 1.23 -19.32 0.27
CA GLU A 117 1.45 -20.30 1.35
C GLU A 117 2.63 -19.86 2.24
N ALA A 118 3.76 -19.54 1.63
CA ALA A 118 4.94 -19.06 2.34
C ALA A 118 4.66 -17.78 3.14
N ALA A 119 3.93 -16.82 2.56
CA ALA A 119 3.57 -15.58 3.22
C ALA A 119 2.61 -15.78 4.41
N LEU A 120 1.66 -16.73 4.30
CA LEU A 120 0.78 -17.08 5.42
C LEU A 120 1.55 -17.76 6.56
N GLU A 121 2.47 -18.64 6.23
CA GLU A 121 3.30 -19.31 7.23
C GLU A 121 4.23 -18.32 7.93
N GLU A 122 4.84 -17.41 7.18
CA GLU A 122 5.63 -16.33 7.75
C GLU A 122 4.78 -15.43 8.68
N GLN A 123 3.55 -15.10 8.28
CA GLN A 123 2.65 -14.28 9.09
C GLN A 123 2.31 -14.97 10.42
N ARG A 124 1.98 -16.28 10.40
CA ARG A 124 1.74 -17.07 11.62
C ARG A 124 2.97 -17.13 12.50
N ALA A 125 4.13 -17.40 11.91
CA ALA A 125 5.40 -17.44 12.63
C ALA A 125 5.74 -16.06 13.24
N SER A 126 5.44 -14.96 12.54
CA SER A 126 5.64 -13.60 13.06
C SER A 126 4.72 -13.31 14.25
N ALA A 127 3.42 -13.61 14.14
CA ALA A 127 2.48 -13.46 15.24
C ALA A 127 2.91 -14.29 16.46
N ALA A 128 3.37 -15.54 16.26
CA ALA A 128 3.88 -16.38 17.35
C ALA A 128 5.13 -15.79 18.02
N ARG A 129 6.10 -15.29 17.22
CA ARG A 129 7.31 -14.62 17.75
C ARG A 129 6.96 -13.35 18.52
N VAL A 130 6.05 -12.52 17.99
CA VAL A 130 5.60 -11.30 18.67
C VAL A 130 4.91 -11.66 19.99
N LYS A 131 4.00 -12.65 19.98
CA LYS A 131 3.32 -13.10 21.20
C LYS A 131 4.32 -13.56 22.26
N ALA A 132 5.30 -14.38 21.88
CA ALA A 132 6.36 -14.84 22.78
C ALA A 132 7.19 -13.67 23.32
N ALA A 133 7.55 -12.71 22.47
CA ALA A 133 8.31 -11.51 22.87
C ALA A 133 7.52 -10.62 23.85
N LEU A 134 6.20 -10.47 23.66
CA LEU A 134 5.34 -9.74 24.58
C LEU A 134 5.17 -10.50 25.91
N GLN A 135 4.98 -11.81 25.87
CA GLN A 135 4.88 -12.65 27.08
C GLN A 135 6.16 -12.59 27.91
N ALA A 136 7.33 -12.58 27.28
CA ALA A 136 8.62 -12.47 27.98
C ALA A 136 8.82 -11.14 28.73
N ARG A 137 8.02 -10.10 28.44
CA ARG A 137 8.04 -8.82 29.17
C ARG A 137 7.23 -8.85 30.47
N LEU A 138 6.42 -9.88 30.68
CA LEU A 138 5.59 -10.00 31.88
C LEU A 138 6.37 -10.73 32.98
N ALA A 139 6.27 -10.23 34.21
CA ALA A 139 6.90 -10.85 35.37
C ALA A 139 6.24 -12.18 35.78
N THR A 140 4.95 -12.32 35.50
CA THR A 140 4.15 -13.52 35.81
C THR A 140 3.40 -14.02 34.58
N PRO A 141 3.08 -15.32 34.51
CA PRO A 141 2.21 -15.83 33.46
C PRO A 141 0.86 -15.08 33.44
N PRO A 142 0.39 -14.63 32.26
CA PRO A 142 -0.87 -13.91 32.16
C PRO A 142 -2.05 -14.84 32.48
N ASP A 143 -3.08 -14.30 33.13
CA ASP A 143 -4.38 -14.96 33.22
C ASP A 143 -5.03 -15.12 31.83
N ALA A 144 -6.18 -15.79 31.77
CA ALA A 144 -6.88 -16.07 30.51
C ALA A 144 -7.28 -14.79 29.74
N ALA A 145 -7.68 -13.72 30.43
CA ALA A 145 -8.10 -12.48 29.80
C ALA A 145 -6.91 -11.74 29.19
N HIS A 146 -5.82 -11.62 29.95
CA HIS A 146 -4.57 -11.04 29.48
C HIS A 146 -3.95 -11.87 28.35
N ALA A 147 -4.02 -13.20 28.42
CA ALA A 147 -3.54 -14.08 27.36
C ALA A 147 -4.30 -13.88 26.03
N ALA A 148 -5.61 -13.64 26.09
CA ALA A 148 -6.42 -13.31 24.91
C ALA A 148 -6.04 -11.95 24.32
N LEU A 149 -5.86 -10.92 25.16
CA LEU A 149 -5.41 -9.59 24.72
C LEU A 149 -4.03 -9.63 24.07
N LEU A 150 -3.08 -10.38 24.66
CA LEU A 150 -1.75 -10.60 24.07
C LEU A 150 -1.83 -11.28 22.69
N GLY A 151 -2.78 -12.21 22.52
CA GLY A 151 -3.06 -12.81 21.22
C GLY A 151 -3.46 -11.77 20.19
N GLY A 152 -4.44 -10.92 20.52
CA GLY A 152 -4.88 -9.83 19.64
C GLY A 152 -3.77 -8.80 19.36
N LEU A 153 -2.95 -8.45 20.36
CA LEU A 153 -1.79 -7.57 20.17
C LEU A 153 -0.77 -8.18 19.21
N ALA A 154 -0.50 -9.48 19.36
CA ALA A 154 0.43 -10.18 18.50
C ALA A 154 -0.05 -10.27 17.04
N GLU A 155 -1.35 -10.43 16.83
CA GLU A 155 -1.95 -10.36 15.49
C GLU A 155 -1.84 -8.96 14.89
N ALA A 156 -2.19 -7.91 15.66
CA ALA A 156 -2.12 -6.52 15.21
C ALA A 156 -0.67 -6.08 14.87
N LEU A 157 0.31 -6.63 15.59
CA LEU A 157 1.73 -6.32 15.41
C LEU A 157 2.46 -7.33 14.53
N ALA A 158 1.80 -8.34 13.96
CA ALA A 158 2.46 -9.41 13.22
C ALA A 158 3.29 -8.90 12.03
N ASP A 159 2.79 -7.88 11.33
CA ASP A 159 3.46 -7.32 10.14
C ASP A 159 4.58 -6.34 10.51
N THR A 160 4.40 -5.52 11.55
CA THR A 160 5.41 -4.54 11.99
C THR A 160 6.47 -5.17 12.90
N GLY A 161 6.09 -6.19 13.67
CA GLY A 161 6.89 -6.80 14.72
C GLY A 161 6.97 -5.94 15.98
N VAL A 162 7.79 -6.40 16.91
CA VAL A 162 8.15 -5.67 18.13
C VAL A 162 9.67 -5.60 18.28
N ALA A 163 10.17 -4.41 18.59
CA ALA A 163 11.57 -4.20 18.92
C ALA A 163 11.77 -4.15 20.45
N PRO A 164 12.91 -4.64 20.98
CA PRO A 164 13.87 -5.50 20.30
C PRO A 164 13.36 -6.96 20.16
N GLY A 165 13.92 -7.71 19.21
CA GLY A 165 13.90 -9.19 19.24
C GLY A 165 12.87 -9.92 18.36
N ALA A 166 11.83 -9.26 17.85
CA ALA A 166 10.87 -9.91 16.95
C ALA A 166 10.44 -8.99 15.79
N PRO A 167 11.33 -8.68 14.83
CA PRO A 167 10.99 -7.85 13.69
C PRO A 167 9.94 -8.55 12.81
N GLY A 168 8.98 -7.76 12.30
CA GLY A 168 7.96 -8.23 11.38
C GLY A 168 8.35 -8.05 9.92
N PRO A 169 7.61 -8.66 8.97
CA PRO A 169 7.83 -8.53 7.52
C PRO A 169 7.98 -7.09 7.00
N HIS A 170 7.38 -6.09 7.64
CA HIS A 170 7.53 -4.67 7.25
C HIS A 170 8.98 -4.20 7.23
N ILE A 171 9.88 -4.79 8.04
CA ILE A 171 11.29 -4.42 8.02
C ILE A 171 11.91 -4.57 6.63
N ARG A 172 11.52 -5.61 5.88
CA ARG A 172 12.02 -5.83 4.51
C ARG A 172 11.42 -4.83 3.53
N GLN A 173 10.15 -4.48 3.68
CA GLN A 173 9.49 -3.49 2.81
C GLN A 173 10.07 -2.09 3.02
N VAL A 174 10.33 -1.71 4.27
CA VAL A 174 10.99 -0.44 4.61
C VAL A 174 12.41 -0.42 4.08
N ALA A 175 13.20 -1.48 4.28
CA ALA A 175 14.55 -1.60 3.74
C ALA A 175 14.57 -1.55 2.19
N ALA A 176 13.58 -2.16 1.53
CA ALA A 176 13.45 -2.10 0.07
C ALA A 176 13.13 -0.67 -0.42
N LEU A 177 12.25 0.06 0.28
CA LEU A 177 11.96 1.46 -0.02
C LEU A 177 13.18 2.37 0.21
N GLU A 178 13.98 2.08 1.23
CA GLU A 178 15.26 2.76 1.49
C GLU A 178 16.26 2.54 0.35
N ALA A 179 16.45 1.27 -0.05
CA ALA A 179 17.31 0.92 -1.17
C ALA A 179 16.84 1.57 -2.48
N PHE A 180 15.53 1.60 -2.72
CA PHE A 180 14.93 2.32 -3.84
C PHE A 180 15.26 3.82 -3.81
N CYS A 181 15.11 4.48 -2.66
CA CYS A 181 15.48 5.90 -2.53
C CYS A 181 16.97 6.14 -2.80
N ALA A 182 17.85 5.25 -2.33
CA ALA A 182 19.29 5.35 -2.52
C ALA A 182 19.70 5.15 -3.98
N ASP A 183 19.13 4.14 -4.64
CA ASP A 183 19.39 3.85 -6.06
C ASP A 183 18.85 4.97 -6.95
N LEU A 184 17.61 5.41 -6.75
CA LEU A 184 16.99 6.49 -7.52
C LEU A 184 17.79 7.80 -7.36
N SER A 185 18.26 8.11 -6.14
CA SER A 185 19.11 9.27 -5.89
C SER A 185 20.48 9.17 -6.57
N THR A 186 21.03 7.98 -6.71
CA THR A 186 22.30 7.75 -7.41
C THR A 186 22.12 7.85 -8.92
N TRP A 187 21.04 7.28 -9.43
CA TRP A 187 20.67 7.33 -10.83
C TRP A 187 20.43 8.77 -11.31
N THR A 188 19.68 9.59 -10.56
CA THR A 188 19.41 10.99 -10.93
C THR A 188 20.65 11.87 -11.01
N ARG A 189 21.72 11.55 -10.28
CA ARG A 189 23.00 12.28 -10.37
C ARG A 189 23.81 11.94 -11.63
N ARG A 190 23.54 10.79 -12.26
CA ARG A 190 24.32 10.28 -13.40
C ARG A 190 23.68 10.59 -14.75
N ILE A 191 22.39 10.94 -14.77
CA ILE A 191 21.59 11.09 -15.98
C ILE A 191 21.42 12.57 -16.34
N PRO A 192 21.70 13.00 -17.58
CA PRO A 192 21.57 14.40 -17.99
C PRO A 192 20.10 14.82 -18.16
N PRO A 193 19.69 16.04 -17.74
CA PRO A 193 18.37 16.58 -18.07
C PRO A 193 18.21 16.74 -19.61
N PRO A 194 17.01 16.57 -20.19
CA PRO A 194 15.71 16.35 -19.56
C PRO A 194 15.31 14.87 -19.40
N SER A 195 16.26 13.92 -19.49
CA SER A 195 15.94 12.49 -19.58
C SER A 195 15.44 11.89 -18.27
N GLY A 196 14.11 11.81 -18.08
CA GLY A 196 13.45 11.16 -16.92
C GLY A 196 13.79 11.73 -15.53
N GLN A 197 14.75 12.66 -15.44
CA GLN A 197 15.37 13.11 -14.20
C GLN A 197 14.38 13.87 -13.32
N ASN A 198 13.59 14.77 -13.91
CA ASN A 198 12.56 15.52 -13.18
C ASN A 198 11.49 14.58 -12.60
N ALA A 199 11.09 13.55 -13.37
CA ALA A 199 10.16 12.54 -12.88
C ALA A 199 10.74 11.74 -11.71
N ALA A 200 11.97 11.29 -11.83
CA ALA A 200 12.68 10.60 -10.77
C ALA A 200 12.88 11.46 -9.51
N LEU A 201 13.13 12.77 -9.64
CA LEU A 201 13.24 13.67 -8.48
C LEU A 201 11.91 13.82 -7.73
N VAL A 202 10.80 13.92 -8.44
CA VAL A 202 9.45 13.95 -7.82
C VAL A 202 9.14 12.63 -7.11
N VAL A 203 9.43 11.49 -7.75
CA VAL A 203 9.25 10.17 -7.14
C VAL A 203 10.14 9.99 -5.91
N LEU A 204 11.40 10.44 -5.98
CA LEU A 204 12.34 10.37 -4.87
C LEU A 204 11.87 11.21 -3.67
N ALA A 205 11.33 12.40 -3.91
CA ALA A 205 10.76 13.23 -2.86
C ALA A 205 9.57 12.53 -2.17
N ALA A 206 8.63 11.99 -2.96
CA ALA A 206 7.48 11.24 -2.45
C ALA A 206 7.90 10.01 -1.62
N ALA A 207 8.88 9.25 -2.09
CA ALA A 207 9.39 8.06 -1.41
C ALA A 207 10.08 8.40 -0.10
N ARG A 208 10.90 9.46 -0.07
CA ARG A 208 11.58 9.94 1.15
C ARG A 208 10.59 10.45 2.19
N TYR A 209 9.56 11.17 1.77
CA TYR A 209 8.51 11.65 2.67
C TYR A 209 7.72 10.49 3.27
N SER A 210 7.33 9.52 2.44
CA SER A 210 6.68 8.29 2.93
C SER A 210 7.56 7.55 3.93
N LEU A 211 8.84 7.35 3.61
CA LEU A 211 9.80 6.66 4.48
C LEU A 211 9.99 7.36 5.84
N ALA A 212 10.11 8.68 5.85
CA ALA A 212 10.23 9.47 7.07
C ALA A 212 8.99 9.28 7.97
N ALA A 213 7.79 9.39 7.39
CA ALA A 213 6.54 9.18 8.11
C ALA A 213 6.38 7.73 8.61
N ILE A 214 6.77 6.73 7.81
CA ILE A 214 6.73 5.30 8.19
C ILE A 214 7.59 5.06 9.43
N ARG A 215 8.84 5.52 9.42
CA ARG A 215 9.78 5.35 10.54
C ARG A 215 9.27 6.03 11.80
N ALA A 216 8.70 7.23 11.69
CA ALA A 216 8.11 7.93 12.82
C ALA A 216 6.89 7.19 13.38
N CYS A 217 6.02 6.66 12.53
CA CYS A 217 4.88 5.83 12.96
C CYS A 217 5.32 4.53 13.62
N GLN A 218 6.38 3.88 13.12
CA GLN A 218 6.96 2.69 13.75
C GLN A 218 7.55 3.00 15.12
N ALA A 219 8.30 4.11 15.26
CA ALA A 219 8.85 4.52 16.55
C ALA A 219 7.75 4.81 17.59
N ALA A 220 6.59 5.32 17.16
CA ALA A 220 5.45 5.58 18.04
C ALA A 220 4.76 4.32 18.59
N LEU A 221 5.06 3.13 18.06
CA LEU A 221 4.57 1.86 18.61
C LEU A 221 5.27 1.46 19.90
N TRP A 222 6.49 1.97 20.15
CA TRP A 222 7.34 1.50 21.24
C TRP A 222 6.91 2.00 22.62
N PRO A 223 6.59 3.28 22.84
CA PRO A 223 6.23 3.76 24.18
C PRO A 223 5.03 3.00 24.81
N PRO A 224 3.92 2.71 24.09
CA PRO A 224 2.84 1.90 24.65
C PRO A 224 3.23 0.45 24.98
N LEU A 225 4.23 -0.10 24.29
CA LEU A 225 4.72 -1.47 24.51
C LEU A 225 5.79 -1.56 25.62
N GLU A 226 6.38 -0.44 26.01
CA GLU A 226 7.23 -0.35 27.20
C GLU A 226 6.38 -0.47 28.48
N ASP A 227 5.19 0.14 28.51
CA ASP A 227 4.18 -0.06 29.56
C ASP A 227 3.15 -1.13 29.17
N LEU A 228 3.62 -2.35 28.92
CA LEU A 228 2.75 -3.47 28.53
C LEU A 228 1.69 -3.78 29.60
N ALA A 229 2.02 -3.64 30.89
CA ALA A 229 1.08 -3.88 31.98
C ALA A 229 -0.07 -2.85 31.98
N GLY A 230 0.24 -1.56 31.83
CA GLY A 230 -0.77 -0.51 31.69
C GLY A 230 -1.60 -0.66 30.41
N LEU A 231 -0.99 -1.11 29.31
CA LEU A 231 -1.70 -1.41 28.08
C LEU A 231 -2.71 -2.55 28.25
N LEU A 232 -2.31 -3.63 28.92
CA LEU A 232 -3.15 -4.79 29.22
C LEU A 232 -4.28 -4.42 30.21
N ALA A 233 -3.98 -3.59 31.21
CA ALA A 233 -4.97 -3.09 32.17
C ALA A 233 -6.10 -2.26 31.51
N ARG A 234 -5.83 -1.63 30.35
CA ARG A 234 -6.85 -0.94 29.53
C ARG A 234 -7.77 -1.92 28.78
N GLY A 235 -7.49 -3.21 28.82
CA GLY A 235 -8.30 -4.25 28.21
C GLY A 235 -8.49 -4.06 26.70
N PRO A 236 -9.70 -4.25 26.17
CA PRO A 236 -10.00 -4.07 24.74
C PRO A 236 -9.68 -2.68 24.18
N ALA A 237 -9.66 -1.63 25.01
CA ALA A 237 -9.27 -0.29 24.56
C ALA A 237 -7.77 -0.19 24.24
N GLY A 238 -6.91 -0.89 25.01
CA GLY A 238 -5.48 -0.97 24.73
C GLY A 238 -5.20 -1.70 23.41
N LEU A 239 -5.91 -2.81 23.15
CA LEU A 239 -5.82 -3.53 21.89
C LEU A 239 -6.22 -2.65 20.69
N ARG A 240 -7.34 -1.93 20.78
CA ARG A 240 -7.77 -1.01 19.72
C ARG A 240 -6.75 0.09 19.44
N LEU A 241 -6.18 0.69 20.48
CA LEU A 241 -5.11 1.68 20.34
C LEU A 241 -3.92 1.10 19.57
N MET A 242 -3.45 -0.09 19.94
CA MET A 242 -2.31 -0.71 19.25
C MET A 242 -2.62 -1.09 17.81
N ALA A 243 -3.80 -1.62 17.54
CA ALA A 243 -4.23 -1.91 16.17
C ALA A 243 -4.24 -0.63 15.32
N GLU A 244 -4.81 0.47 15.83
CA GLU A 244 -4.82 1.76 15.15
C GLU A 244 -3.41 2.33 14.89
N LEU A 245 -2.49 2.18 15.84
CA LEU A 245 -1.09 2.59 15.65
C LEU A 245 -0.38 1.70 14.63
N ALA A 246 -0.58 0.39 14.69
CA ALA A 246 0.09 -0.59 13.84
C ALA A 246 -0.37 -0.52 12.37
N GLU A 247 -1.59 -0.03 12.12
CA GLU A 247 -2.09 0.21 10.77
C GLU A 247 -1.43 1.41 10.06
N ARG A 248 -0.90 2.40 10.79
CA ARG A 248 -0.40 3.64 10.16
C ARG A 248 0.79 3.40 9.22
N PRO A 249 1.86 2.67 9.62
CA PRO A 249 2.93 2.29 8.70
C PRO A 249 2.41 1.54 7.47
N ASP A 250 1.40 0.69 7.67
CA ASP A 250 0.73 -0.09 6.64
C ASP A 250 0.09 0.79 5.56
N TRP A 251 -0.66 1.81 6.00
CA TRP A 251 -1.28 2.79 5.11
C TRP A 251 -0.27 3.65 4.34
N LEU A 252 0.88 3.95 4.95
CA LEU A 252 1.95 4.71 4.31
C LEU A 252 2.74 3.86 3.30
N LEU A 253 2.90 2.57 3.56
CA LEU A 253 3.53 1.60 2.64
C LEU A 253 2.60 1.17 1.50
N ASP A 254 1.28 1.28 1.68
CA ASP A 254 0.26 0.80 0.75
C ASP A 254 0.43 1.37 -0.68
N GLY A 255 0.90 0.50 -1.59
CA GLY A 255 1.16 0.77 -3.01
C GLY A 255 2.63 1.00 -3.38
N TRP A 256 3.55 1.10 -2.41
CA TRP A 256 5.00 1.20 -2.67
C TRP A 256 5.67 -0.11 -3.08
N PRO A 257 5.39 -1.28 -2.46
CA PRO A 257 6.04 -2.54 -2.81
C PRO A 257 6.05 -2.87 -4.33
N PRO A 258 4.94 -2.77 -5.08
CA PRO A 258 4.97 -3.01 -6.52
C PRO A 258 5.81 -2.00 -7.30
N ILE A 259 5.88 -0.74 -6.88
CA ILE A 259 6.73 0.29 -7.51
C ILE A 259 8.20 0.00 -7.28
N VAL A 260 8.56 -0.38 -6.04
CA VAL A 260 9.94 -0.77 -5.70
C VAL A 260 10.35 -2.00 -6.54
N ALA A 261 9.49 -3.01 -6.59
CA ALA A 261 9.74 -4.21 -7.40
C ALA A 261 9.89 -3.89 -8.90
N LEU A 262 9.03 -3.02 -9.45
CA LEU A 262 9.14 -2.54 -10.83
C LEU A 262 10.52 -1.93 -11.09
N TRP A 263 10.93 -0.98 -10.26
CA TRP A 263 12.21 -0.29 -10.41
C TRP A 263 13.41 -1.21 -10.30
N THR A 264 13.40 -2.11 -9.31
CA THR A 264 14.49 -3.08 -9.11
C THR A 264 14.62 -4.05 -10.29
N SER A 265 13.51 -4.41 -10.93
CA SER A 265 13.50 -5.31 -12.09
C SER A 265 13.83 -4.63 -13.43
N ALA A 266 13.76 -3.29 -13.50
CA ALA A 266 13.87 -2.56 -14.75
C ALA A 266 15.31 -2.47 -15.27
N ALA A 267 15.48 -2.70 -16.56
CA ALA A 267 16.77 -2.51 -17.22
C ALA A 267 17.15 -1.02 -17.22
N ILE A 268 18.45 -0.71 -17.20
CA ILE A 268 18.94 0.68 -17.05
C ILE A 268 18.36 1.62 -18.11
N GLN A 269 18.21 1.14 -19.35
CA GLN A 269 17.66 1.89 -20.48
C GLN A 269 16.16 2.21 -20.35
N GLU A 270 15.41 1.47 -19.52
CA GLU A 270 13.96 1.65 -19.32
C GLU A 270 13.64 2.60 -18.15
N ARG A 271 14.62 2.85 -17.28
CA ARG A 271 14.44 3.62 -16.03
C ARG A 271 13.90 5.03 -16.23
N SER A 272 14.24 5.70 -17.33
CA SER A 272 13.71 7.04 -17.63
C SER A 272 12.21 7.01 -17.92
N ALA A 273 11.74 6.04 -18.71
CA ALA A 273 10.32 5.88 -19.02
C ALA A 273 9.55 5.39 -17.78
N LEU A 274 10.14 4.45 -17.03
CA LEU A 274 9.56 3.96 -15.78
C LEU A 274 9.44 5.07 -14.72
N ALA A 275 10.42 5.96 -14.61
CA ALA A 275 10.33 7.10 -13.69
C ALA A 275 9.12 7.99 -14.00
N ALA A 276 8.81 8.21 -15.29
CA ALA A 276 7.63 8.94 -15.72
C ALA A 276 6.32 8.19 -15.41
N GLU A 277 6.29 6.87 -15.67
CA GLU A 277 5.15 6.00 -15.32
C GLU A 277 4.88 6.06 -13.80
N VAL A 278 5.91 5.84 -12.98
CA VAL A 278 5.82 5.89 -11.52
C VAL A 278 5.42 7.27 -11.00
N ALA A 279 5.94 8.35 -11.60
CA ALA A 279 5.55 9.71 -11.25
C ALA A 279 4.04 9.95 -11.40
N ALA A 280 3.39 9.27 -12.34
CA ALA A 280 1.96 9.39 -12.59
C ALA A 280 1.09 8.56 -11.64
N ILE A 281 1.65 7.62 -10.87
CA ILE A 281 0.87 6.64 -10.10
C ILE A 281 1.33 6.44 -8.64
N PHE A 282 2.43 7.08 -8.21
CA PHE A 282 2.94 6.83 -6.86
C PHE A 282 1.88 7.09 -5.77
N PRO A 283 1.92 6.32 -4.67
CA PRO A 283 0.99 6.46 -3.57
C PRO A 283 1.09 7.83 -2.93
N VAL A 284 -0.06 8.51 -2.82
CA VAL A 284 -0.19 9.76 -2.08
C VAL A 284 -0.90 9.45 -0.76
N PRO A 285 -0.34 9.81 0.41
CA PRO A 285 -1.02 9.60 1.68
C PRO A 285 -2.21 10.58 1.85
N ALA A 286 -3.21 10.14 2.61
CA ALA A 286 -4.34 11.01 2.98
C ALA A 286 -3.88 12.18 3.85
N GLN A 287 -4.66 13.25 3.90
CA GLN A 287 -4.38 14.42 4.77
C GLN A 287 -4.39 14.06 6.25
N GLU A 288 -5.19 13.07 6.64
CA GLU A 288 -5.18 12.49 7.99
C GLU A 288 -3.77 12.10 8.47
N ALA A 289 -2.88 11.68 7.56
CA ALA A 289 -1.51 11.31 7.88
C ALA A 289 -0.66 12.49 8.39
N ASP A 290 -1.05 13.73 8.12
CA ASP A 290 -0.34 14.92 8.61
C ASP A 290 -0.44 15.07 10.14
N ARG A 291 -1.40 14.37 10.76
CA ARG A 291 -1.59 14.30 12.22
C ARG A 291 -0.88 13.10 12.85
N TRP A 292 -0.25 12.25 12.05
CA TRP A 292 0.47 11.08 12.54
C TRP A 292 1.88 11.47 13.00
N PRO A 293 2.56 10.59 13.76
CA PRO A 293 3.96 10.79 14.13
C PRO A 293 4.82 11.11 12.90
N GLY A 294 5.72 12.09 13.04
CA GLY A 294 6.52 12.65 11.94
C GLY A 294 5.97 13.98 11.40
N GLY A 295 4.70 14.29 11.67
CA GLY A 295 4.08 15.57 11.35
C GLY A 295 3.79 15.79 9.86
N ALA A 296 3.31 16.98 9.54
CA ALA A 296 2.98 17.37 8.19
C ALA A 296 4.24 17.49 7.32
N LEU A 297 4.21 16.88 6.14
CA LEU A 297 5.23 16.99 5.11
C LEU A 297 4.68 17.79 3.93
N ASP A 298 5.54 18.51 3.21
CA ASP A 298 5.15 19.38 2.09
C ASP A 298 4.80 18.59 0.81
N TRP A 299 3.74 17.78 0.91
CA TRP A 299 3.20 17.03 -0.22
C TRP A 299 2.72 17.95 -1.34
N ASP A 300 2.34 19.18 -1.04
CA ASP A 300 1.87 20.13 -2.05
C ASP A 300 2.96 20.47 -3.07
N THR A 301 4.22 20.61 -2.64
CA THR A 301 5.36 20.78 -3.57
C THR A 301 5.56 19.55 -4.45
N VAL A 302 5.51 18.35 -3.87
CA VAL A 302 5.66 17.09 -4.62
C VAL A 302 4.56 16.95 -5.67
N LEU A 303 3.32 17.26 -5.29
CA LEU A 303 2.14 17.19 -6.13
C LEU A 303 2.14 18.26 -7.23
N ARG A 304 2.61 19.49 -6.93
CA ARG A 304 2.90 20.50 -7.95
C ARG A 304 3.88 19.97 -8.99
N GLY A 305 4.97 19.34 -8.54
CA GLY A 305 5.96 18.69 -9.42
C GLY A 305 5.33 17.61 -10.31
N ARG A 306 4.50 16.74 -9.74
CA ARG A 306 3.75 15.72 -10.49
C ARG A 306 2.86 16.31 -11.57
N ARG A 307 2.13 17.40 -11.29
CA ARG A 307 1.26 18.08 -12.27
C ARG A 307 2.01 18.61 -13.49
N LEU A 308 3.25 19.05 -13.30
CA LEU A 308 4.11 19.52 -14.39
C LEU A 308 4.60 18.39 -15.30
N LEU A 309 4.59 17.14 -14.83
CA LEU A 309 5.07 15.96 -15.55
C LEU A 309 3.96 15.22 -16.32
N ALA A 310 2.70 15.38 -15.93
CA ALA A 310 1.54 14.57 -16.33
C ALA A 310 1.13 14.63 -17.83
N ALA A 311 1.96 15.14 -18.73
CA ALA A 311 1.68 15.18 -20.17
C ALA A 311 2.08 13.90 -20.92
N LEU A 312 2.58 12.86 -20.24
CA LEU A 312 3.08 11.65 -20.89
C LEU A 312 2.03 10.53 -20.87
N PRO A 313 1.65 9.93 -22.02
CA PRO A 313 0.67 8.86 -22.06
C PRO A 313 1.25 7.61 -21.40
N VAL A 314 0.81 7.35 -20.16
CA VAL A 314 1.31 6.27 -19.27
C VAL A 314 1.06 4.87 -19.84
N LEU A 315 0.16 4.73 -20.82
CA LEU A 315 -0.31 3.42 -21.31
C LEU A 315 -0.53 3.36 -22.83
N ALA A 316 0.10 4.24 -23.62
CA ALA A 316 0.03 4.16 -25.08
C ALA A 316 1.02 3.11 -25.62
N GLY A 317 0.70 1.82 -25.53
CA GLY A 317 1.56 0.77 -26.10
C GLY A 317 0.95 -0.64 -26.15
N THR A 318 1.15 -1.30 -27.29
CA THR A 318 0.67 -2.63 -27.75
C THR A 318 1.25 -3.85 -27.01
N ARG A 319 1.60 -3.73 -25.72
CA ARG A 319 2.28 -4.79 -24.94
C ARG A 319 1.49 -5.27 -23.74
N LEU A 320 0.16 -5.33 -23.86
CA LEU A 320 -0.74 -5.71 -22.75
C LEU A 320 -0.41 -7.09 -22.15
N VAL A 321 0.03 -8.04 -22.97
CA VAL A 321 0.43 -9.39 -22.51
C VAL A 321 1.73 -9.35 -21.71
N GLU A 322 2.75 -8.61 -22.18
CA GLU A 322 4.01 -8.44 -21.46
C GLU A 322 3.80 -7.70 -20.12
N VAL A 323 2.93 -6.69 -20.11
CA VAL A 323 2.58 -5.97 -18.88
C VAL A 323 1.80 -6.85 -17.91
N ALA A 324 0.88 -7.70 -18.40
CA ALA A 324 0.16 -8.65 -17.56
C ALA A 324 1.12 -9.69 -16.93
N ALA A 325 2.02 -10.28 -17.73
CA ALA A 325 3.02 -11.23 -17.23
C ALA A 325 3.99 -10.57 -16.24
N ARG A 326 4.40 -9.32 -16.50
CA ARG A 326 5.18 -8.49 -15.57
C ARG A 326 4.43 -8.31 -14.25
N ASN A 327 3.15 -7.92 -14.30
CA ASN A 327 2.33 -7.70 -13.11
C ASN A 327 2.16 -8.99 -12.29
N GLU A 328 1.97 -10.14 -12.94
CA GLU A 328 1.94 -11.46 -12.29
C GLU A 328 3.26 -11.78 -11.57
N GLY A 329 4.41 -11.53 -12.22
CA GLY A 329 5.73 -11.71 -11.63
C GLY A 329 5.97 -10.81 -10.41
N LEU A 330 5.63 -9.52 -10.52
CA LEU A 330 5.77 -8.55 -9.42
C LEU A 330 4.96 -8.97 -8.20
N ARG A 331 3.76 -9.49 -8.41
CA ARG A 331 2.92 -9.98 -7.32
C ARG A 331 3.55 -11.11 -6.54
N ALA A 332 4.20 -12.06 -7.20
CA ALA A 332 4.90 -13.14 -6.53
C ALA A 332 6.05 -12.62 -5.64
N MET A 333 6.67 -11.50 -6.02
CA MET A 333 7.72 -10.84 -5.23
C MET A 333 7.18 -9.99 -4.06
N THR A 334 5.92 -9.56 -4.13
CA THR A 334 5.30 -8.65 -3.13
C THR A 334 4.23 -9.31 -2.26
N ALA A 335 3.97 -10.62 -2.42
CA ALA A 335 2.94 -11.38 -1.72
C ALA A 335 3.20 -11.56 -0.21
#